data_AF-A0A920R184-F1
#
_entry.id   AF-A0A920R184-F1
#
_cell.length_a   1.000
_cell.length_b   1.000
_cell.length_c   1.000
_cell.angle_alpha   90.00
_cell.angle_beta   90.00
_cell.angle_gamma   90.00
#
_symmetry.space_group_name_H-M   'P 1'
#
loop_
_entity.id
_entity.type
_entity.pdbx_description
1 polymer ?
#
loop_
_entity_poly.entity_id
_entity_poly.type
_entity_poly.pdbx_seq_one_letter_code
_entity_poly.pdbx_strand_id
1 'polypeptide(L)'
;MGPEMPGALHVTNWNSYRLPFDGDPVDVAVKCADEMEEVIIHQGPETVAAIIAEPVSAAFGIQIPPAEYWQRLREIADKHNVVLIADEVITGFGRLGEWFGPPNLGVSNLISLRCKSNYQWIRTPWCCNRY
;
A
#
# COMPACT_ATOMS: atom_id res chain seq x y z
N MET A 1 -12.21 4.72 13.52
CA MET A 1 -12.61 3.69 12.55
C MET A 1 -13.77 2.90 13.14
N GLY A 2 -14.77 2.52 12.33
CA GLY A 2 -15.84 1.63 12.77
C GLY A 2 -15.33 0.19 12.94
N PRO A 3 -16.18 -0.77 13.36
CA PRO A 3 -15.77 -2.16 13.49
C PRO A 3 -15.31 -2.69 12.13
N GLU A 4 -14.16 -3.34 12.13
CA GLU A 4 -13.59 -3.96 10.94
C GLU A 4 -14.31 -5.26 10.60
N MET A 5 -14.29 -5.63 9.32
CA MET A 5 -14.77 -6.93 8.90
C MET A 5 -13.84 -8.01 9.48
N PRO A 6 -14.36 -9.15 9.96
CA PRO A 6 -13.53 -10.25 10.40
C PRO A 6 -12.50 -10.64 9.33
N GLY A 7 -11.22 -10.73 9.71
CA GLY A 7 -10.11 -11.04 8.80
C GLY A 7 -9.35 -9.84 8.26
N ALA A 8 -9.79 -8.60 8.52
CA ALA A 8 -8.95 -7.43 8.31
C ALA A 8 -7.88 -7.37 9.42
N LEU A 9 -6.62 -7.16 9.02
CA LEU A 9 -5.49 -7.00 9.92
C LEU A 9 -4.78 -5.71 9.54
N HIS A 10 -4.32 -4.98 10.56
CA HIS A 10 -3.61 -3.71 10.40
C HIS A 10 -2.23 -3.80 11.02
N VAL A 11 -1.25 -3.28 10.29
CA VAL A 11 0.15 -3.14 10.73
C VAL A 11 0.45 -1.68 11.04
N THR A 12 1.64 -1.43 11.57
CA THR A 12 2.06 -0.08 11.91
C THR A 12 2.23 0.76 10.64
N ASN A 13 1.57 1.92 10.60
CA ASN A 13 1.77 2.87 9.53
C ASN A 13 3.09 3.62 9.68
N TRP A 14 3.78 3.84 8.57
CA TRP A 14 4.93 4.73 8.52
C TRP A 14 4.49 6.19 8.76
N ASN A 15 5.25 6.91 9.57
CA ASN A 15 4.98 8.30 9.92
C ASN A 15 6.28 9.10 9.96
N SER A 16 6.39 10.10 9.09
CA SER A 16 7.62 10.89 8.92
C SER A 16 7.92 11.81 10.11
N TYR A 17 6.91 12.19 10.90
CA TYR A 17 7.05 13.13 12.01
C TYR A 17 7.25 12.42 13.36
N ARG A 18 6.52 11.32 13.58
CA ARG A 18 6.66 10.45 14.75
C ARG A 18 6.95 9.04 14.26
N LEU A 19 8.24 8.76 14.07
CA LEU A 19 8.70 7.45 13.67
C LEU A 19 8.19 6.40 14.68
N PRO A 20 7.62 5.28 14.22
CA PRO A 20 7.18 4.21 15.10
C PRO A 20 8.34 3.44 15.75
N PHE A 21 9.52 3.48 15.12
CA PHE A 21 10.74 2.82 15.58
C PHE A 21 11.90 3.81 15.59
N ASP A 22 12.90 3.54 16.44
CA ASP A 22 14.15 4.27 16.43
C ASP A 22 14.99 3.91 15.18
N GLY A 23 15.54 4.91 14.51
CA GLY A 23 16.42 4.73 13.35
C GLY A 23 16.31 5.84 12.30
N ASP A 24 16.91 5.59 11.14
CA ASP A 24 16.73 6.41 9.95
C ASP A 24 15.30 6.26 9.41
N PRO A 25 14.62 7.33 8.96
CA PRO A 25 13.28 7.26 8.37
C PRO A 25 13.11 6.21 7.25
N VAL A 26 14.14 5.97 6.44
CA VAL A 26 14.10 4.97 5.36
C VAL A 26 14.11 3.56 5.92
N ASP A 27 15.03 3.27 6.84
CA ASP A 27 15.11 1.97 7.52
C ASP A 27 13.83 1.67 8.30
N VAL A 28 13.26 2.68 8.96
CA VAL A 28 12.00 2.57 9.68
C VAL A 28 10.84 2.26 8.74
N ALA A 29 10.83 2.82 7.52
CA ALA A 29 9.83 2.49 6.52
C ALA A 29 9.93 1.02 6.09
N VAL A 30 11.15 0.54 5.80
CA VAL A 30 11.37 -0.87 5.45
C VAL A 30 10.94 -1.79 6.60
N LYS A 31 11.23 -1.45 7.86
CA LYS A 31 10.73 -2.19 9.02
C LYS A 31 9.21 -2.24 9.10
N CYS A 32 8.51 -1.13 8.82
CA CYS A 32 7.05 -1.14 8.75
C CYS A 32 6.53 -2.07 7.64
N ALA A 33 7.24 -2.19 6.50
CA ALA A 33 6.90 -3.18 5.49
C ALA A 33 7.20 -4.62 5.95
N ASP A 34 8.30 -4.84 6.69
CA ASP A 34 8.64 -6.16 7.25
C ASP A 34 7.59 -6.66 8.26
N GLU A 35 6.94 -5.77 9.02
CA GLU A 35 5.82 -6.17 9.88
C GLU A 35 4.66 -6.80 9.08
N MET A 36 4.44 -6.40 7.83
CA MET A 36 3.45 -7.06 6.98
C MET A 36 3.84 -8.51 6.69
N GLU A 37 5.12 -8.77 6.46
CA GLU A 37 5.63 -10.13 6.28
C GLU A 37 5.48 -10.95 7.57
N GLU A 38 5.77 -10.38 8.74
CA GLU A 38 5.58 -11.05 10.03
C GLU A 38 4.12 -11.45 10.26
N VAL A 39 3.17 -10.55 9.95
CA VAL A 39 1.75 -10.84 10.06
C VAL A 39 1.32 -11.93 9.07
N ILE A 40 1.81 -11.90 7.83
CA ILE A 40 1.54 -12.95 6.83
C ILE A 40 2.01 -14.31 7.33
N ILE A 41 3.24 -14.38 7.87
CA ILE A 41 3.80 -15.61 8.43
C ILE A 41 2.97 -16.09 9.63
N HIS A 42 2.57 -15.17 10.51
CA HIS A 42 1.80 -15.51 11.71
C HIS A 42 0.41 -16.07 11.38
N GLN A 43 -0.25 -15.55 10.35
CA GLN A 43 -1.58 -16.02 9.92
C GLN A 43 -1.54 -17.26 9.03
N GLY A 44 -0.36 -17.61 8.49
CA GLY A 44 -0.23 -18.59 7.42
C GLY A 44 -0.39 -17.92 6.05
N PRO A 45 0.61 -17.98 5.16
CA PRO A 45 0.56 -17.35 3.84
C PRO A 45 -0.66 -17.76 3.00
N GLU A 46 -1.16 -18.97 3.19
CA GLU A 46 -2.34 -19.52 2.52
C GLU A 46 -3.67 -18.85 2.92
N THR A 47 -3.70 -18.15 4.05
CA THR A 47 -4.90 -17.48 4.56
C THR A 47 -4.98 -16.02 4.13
N VAL A 48 -3.86 -15.42 3.70
CA VAL A 48 -3.77 -14.00 3.34
C VAL A 48 -3.92 -13.81 1.83
N ALA A 49 -4.97 -13.08 1.43
CA ALA A 49 -5.29 -12.89 0.01
C ALA A 49 -4.61 -11.65 -0.62
N ALA A 50 -4.52 -10.54 0.11
CA ALA A 50 -4.05 -9.27 -0.43
C ALA A 50 -3.41 -8.36 0.62
N ILE A 51 -2.44 -7.56 0.16
CA ILE A 51 -1.91 -6.38 0.85
C ILE A 51 -2.53 -5.15 0.21
N ILE A 52 -3.09 -4.24 1.01
CA ILE A 52 -3.67 -2.98 0.52
C ILE A 52 -2.92 -1.82 1.16
N ALA A 53 -2.38 -0.91 0.35
CA ALA A 53 -1.65 0.26 0.83
C ALA A 53 -1.95 1.52 -0.02
N GLU A 54 -2.05 2.67 0.62
CA GLU A 54 -2.15 3.97 -0.06
C GLU A 54 -0.75 4.43 -0.50
N PRO A 55 -0.51 4.83 -1.77
CA PRO A 55 0.79 5.35 -2.21
C PRO A 55 1.25 6.56 -1.40
N VAL A 56 0.30 7.42 -1.03
CA VAL A 56 0.48 8.52 -0.08
C VAL A 56 -0.68 8.43 0.89
N SER A 57 -0.40 8.23 2.18
CA SER A 57 -1.48 8.12 3.15
C SER A 57 -2.01 9.49 3.51
N ALA A 58 -3.17 9.83 2.95
CA ALA A 58 -3.75 11.16 3.14
C ALA A 58 -4.48 11.27 4.48
N ALA A 59 -5.15 10.18 4.91
CA ALA A 59 -5.92 10.14 6.15
C ALA A 59 -5.04 10.30 7.40
N PHE A 60 -3.76 9.90 7.32
CA PHE A 60 -2.76 10.03 8.39
C PHE A 60 -1.90 11.30 8.28
N GLY A 61 -2.38 12.33 7.57
CA GLY A 61 -1.75 13.65 7.53
C GLY A 61 -0.72 13.83 6.42
N ILE A 62 -1.01 13.26 5.23
CA ILE A 62 -0.15 13.31 4.03
C ILE A 62 1.24 12.72 4.29
N GLN A 63 1.28 11.40 4.48
CA GLN A 63 2.53 10.65 4.64
C GLN A 63 3.02 10.16 3.27
N ILE A 64 4.21 10.60 2.87
CA ILE A 64 4.87 10.17 1.63
C ILE A 64 5.97 9.19 1.99
N PRO A 65 5.73 7.87 1.87
CA PRO A 65 6.74 6.88 2.20
C PRO A 65 7.92 6.95 1.22
N PRO A 66 9.13 6.57 1.67
CA PRO A 66 10.28 6.40 0.78
C PRO A 66 10.04 5.27 -0.22
N ALA A 67 10.75 5.28 -1.36
CA ALA A 67 10.50 4.32 -2.45
C ALA A 67 10.81 2.87 -2.03
N GLU A 68 11.78 2.71 -1.13
CA GLU A 68 12.22 1.44 -0.54
C GLU A 68 11.09 0.70 0.17
N TYR A 69 10.13 1.42 0.77
CA TYR A 69 8.93 0.83 1.36
C TYR A 69 8.11 0.05 0.32
N TRP A 70 7.83 0.69 -0.81
CA TRP A 70 7.02 0.10 -1.88
C TRP A 70 7.74 -1.03 -2.61
N GLN A 71 9.06 -0.92 -2.78
CA GLN A 71 9.88 -2.02 -3.28
C GLN A 71 9.82 -3.23 -2.34
N ARG A 72 9.93 -3.00 -1.03
CA ARG A 72 9.86 -4.08 -0.04
C ARG A 72 8.48 -4.76 -0.02
N LEU A 73 7.39 -4.00 -0.08
CA LEU A 73 6.03 -4.56 -0.21
C LEU A 73 5.88 -5.44 -1.45
N ARG A 74 6.51 -5.05 -2.57
CA ARG A 74 6.47 -5.83 -3.80
C ARG A 74 7.19 -7.17 -3.64
N GLU A 75 8.36 -7.17 -3.01
CA GLU A 75 9.11 -8.40 -2.71
C GLU A 75 8.31 -9.35 -1.81
N ILE A 76 7.66 -8.83 -0.77
CA ILE A 76 6.83 -9.62 0.15
C ILE A 76 5.64 -10.23 -0.59
N ALA A 77 4.96 -9.43 -1.42
CA ALA A 77 3.84 -9.89 -2.24
C ALA A 77 4.25 -11.02 -3.19
N ASP A 78 5.40 -10.90 -3.87
CA ASP A 78 5.93 -11.96 -4.73
C ASP A 78 6.32 -13.21 -3.94
N LYS A 79 6.99 -13.05 -2.80
CA LYS A 79 7.48 -14.17 -1.97
C LYS A 79 6.35 -15.03 -1.42
N HIS A 80 5.25 -14.41 -1.00
CA HIS A 80 4.12 -15.10 -0.39
C HIS A 80 2.94 -15.31 -1.35
N ASN A 81 3.10 -14.96 -2.63
CA ASN A 81 2.05 -15.04 -3.65
C ASN A 81 0.75 -14.31 -3.24
N VAL A 82 0.92 -13.13 -2.64
CA VAL A 82 -0.17 -12.28 -2.15
C VAL A 82 -0.39 -11.15 -3.14
N VAL A 83 -1.65 -10.76 -3.38
CA VAL A 83 -1.95 -9.67 -4.30
C VAL A 83 -1.61 -8.32 -3.67
N LEU A 84 -0.76 -7.52 -4.31
CA LEU A 84 -0.51 -6.15 -3.90
C LEU A 84 -1.51 -5.19 -4.56
N ILE A 85 -2.21 -4.42 -3.73
CA ILE A 85 -3.22 -3.45 -4.15
C ILE A 85 -2.79 -2.04 -3.71
N ALA A 86 -2.66 -1.11 -4.66
CA ALA A 86 -2.51 0.30 -4.35
C ALA A 86 -3.87 0.98 -4.28
N ASP A 87 -4.18 1.60 -3.14
CA ASP A 87 -5.38 2.42 -2.98
C ASP A 87 -5.11 3.84 -3.50
N GLU A 88 -5.57 4.11 -4.72
CA GLU A 88 -5.43 5.37 -5.43
C GLU A 88 -6.75 6.16 -5.49
N VAL A 89 -7.60 6.03 -4.47
CA VAL A 89 -8.80 6.88 -4.35
C VAL A 89 -8.43 8.36 -4.33
N ILE A 90 -7.31 8.72 -3.69
CA ILE A 90 -6.84 10.12 -3.55
C ILE A 90 -5.69 10.43 -4.51
N THR A 91 -4.73 9.52 -4.64
CA THR A 91 -3.48 9.74 -5.38
C THR A 91 -3.61 9.54 -6.89
N GLY A 92 -4.72 8.95 -7.35
CA GLY A 92 -4.98 8.76 -8.78
C GLY A 92 -5.34 10.05 -9.52
N PHE A 93 -5.50 9.95 -10.83
CA PHE A 93 -5.98 11.02 -11.73
C PHE A 93 -5.14 12.32 -11.70
N GLY A 94 -3.80 12.20 -11.68
CA GLY A 94 -2.92 13.36 -11.83
C GLY A 94 -2.61 14.08 -10.52
N ARG A 95 -3.10 13.60 -9.36
CA ARG A 95 -2.88 14.27 -8.07
C ARG A 95 -1.41 14.41 -7.70
N LEU A 96 -0.58 13.45 -8.08
CA LEU A 96 0.86 13.42 -7.83
C LEU A 96 1.68 13.97 -9.02
N GLY A 97 1.05 14.62 -10.00
CA GLY A 97 1.71 15.08 -11.24
C GLY A 97 1.77 14.01 -12.33
N GLU A 98 1.61 12.74 -11.97
CA GLU A 98 1.43 11.62 -12.88
C GLU A 98 0.03 11.04 -12.76
N TRP A 99 -0.40 10.31 -13.79
CA TRP A 99 -1.73 9.69 -13.79
C TRP A 99 -1.94 8.70 -12.63
N PHE A 100 -0.87 8.07 -12.14
CA PHE A 100 -0.87 7.06 -11.08
C PHE A 100 0.35 7.17 -10.16
N GLY A 101 0.20 6.80 -8.89
CA GLY A 101 1.26 6.82 -7.87
C GLY A 101 2.34 5.73 -7.99
N PRO A 102 2.01 4.46 -8.24
CA PRO A 102 2.99 3.35 -8.24
C PRO A 102 4.12 3.46 -9.30
N PRO A 103 3.88 3.98 -10.53
CA PRO A 103 4.95 4.25 -11.48
C PRO A 103 6.05 5.19 -10.94
N ASN A 104 5.68 6.15 -10.08
CA ASN A 104 6.63 7.08 -9.44
C ASN A 104 7.43 6.42 -8.32
N LEU A 105 6.93 5.30 -7.79
CA LEU A 105 7.51 4.58 -6.66
C LEU A 105 8.26 3.31 -7.12
N GLY A 106 8.42 3.12 -8.43
CA GLY A 106 9.21 2.04 -9.01
C GLY A 106 8.56 0.66 -8.98
N VAL A 107 7.25 0.57 -8.73
CA VAL A 107 6.53 -0.71 -8.60
C VAL A 107 5.63 -0.99 -9.81
N SER A 108 5.76 -2.18 -10.39
CA SER A 108 4.94 -2.71 -11.49
C SER A 108 4.15 -3.96 -11.05
N ASN A 109 3.11 -4.32 -11.81
CA ASN A 109 2.25 -5.50 -11.58
C ASN A 109 1.46 -5.47 -10.26
N LEU A 110 0.61 -4.46 -10.11
CA LEU A 110 -0.29 -4.32 -8.97
C LEU A 110 -1.73 -4.00 -9.41
N ILE A 111 -2.69 -4.23 -8.52
CA ILE A 111 -4.08 -3.81 -8.73
C ILE A 111 -4.25 -2.41 -8.14
N SER A 112 -4.63 -1.43 -8.97
CA SER A 112 -4.90 -0.07 -8.50
C SER A 112 -6.41 0.10 -8.26
N LEU A 113 -6.79 0.46 -7.03
CA LEU A 113 -8.17 0.84 -6.67
C LEU A 113 -8.36 2.34 -6.88
N ARG A 114 -9.49 2.72 -7.49
CA ARG A 114 -9.74 4.10 -7.91
C ARG A 114 -11.18 4.52 -7.59
N CYS A 115 -11.36 5.80 -7.29
CA CYS A 115 -12.67 6.44 -7.24
C CYS A 115 -12.69 7.60 -8.24
N LYS A 116 -13.65 7.60 -9.19
CA LYS A 116 -13.84 8.72 -10.11
C LYS A 116 -14.72 9.77 -9.43
N SER A 117 -14.31 11.03 -9.47
CA SER A 117 -15.08 12.14 -8.88
C SER A 117 -16.41 12.32 -9.63
N ASN A 118 -17.49 12.26 -8.82
CA ASN A 118 -18.87 12.64 -9.07
C ASN A 118 -19.64 11.87 -10.16
N TYR A 119 -20.80 11.35 -9.73
CA TYR A 119 -21.81 10.57 -10.44
C TYR A 119 -21.46 9.07 -10.62
N GLN A 120 -21.98 8.27 -9.68
CA GLN A 120 -22.21 6.82 -9.76
C GLN A 120 -21.05 5.88 -9.37
N TRP A 121 -21.32 5.01 -8.38
CA TRP A 121 -20.39 4.03 -7.82
C TRP A 121 -20.22 2.83 -8.78
N ILE A 122 -19.11 2.78 -9.53
CA ILE A 122 -18.69 1.59 -10.28
C ILE A 122 -17.23 1.28 -9.90
N ARG A 123 -17.00 0.22 -9.12
CA ARG A 123 -15.65 -0.27 -8.79
C ARG A 123 -15.09 -0.98 -10.02
N THR A 124 -13.99 -0.49 -10.57
CA THR A 124 -13.27 -1.18 -11.64
C THR A 124 -11.89 -1.59 -11.13
N PRO A 125 -11.58 -2.90 -10.99
CA PRO A 125 -10.19 -3.33 -10.87
C PRO A 125 -9.52 -3.12 -12.23
N TRP A 126 -8.37 -2.45 -12.27
CA TRP A 126 -7.55 -2.36 -13.48
C TRP A 126 -6.13 -2.74 -13.09
N CYS A 127 -5.63 -3.80 -13.73
CA CYS A 127 -4.28 -4.31 -13.54
C CYS A 127 -3.32 -3.38 -14.28
N CYS A 128 -2.36 -2.80 -13.56
CA CYS A 128 -1.34 -1.96 -14.18
C CYS A 128 -0.29 -2.85 -14.86
N ASN A 129 -0.54 -3.22 -16.12
CA ASN A 129 0.39 -3.96 -16.96
C ASN A 129 1.09 -2.96 -17.89
N ARG A 130 2.41 -2.74 -17.73
CA ARG A 130 3.23 -2.01 -18.71
C ARG A 130 3.88 -3.04 -19.64
N TYR A 131 3.56 -2.95 -20.93
CA TYR A 131 4.39 -3.52 -22.00
C TYR A 131 5.76 -2.83 -22.04
#